data_AF-A0A3A5SD42-F1
#
_entry.id   AF-A0A3A5SD42-F1
#
_cell.length_a   1.000
_cell.length_b   1.000
_cell.length_c   1.000
_cell.angle_alpha   90.00
_cell.angle_beta   90.00
_cell.angle_gamma   90.00
#
_symmetry.space_group_name_H-M   'P 1'
#
loop_
_entity.id
_entity.type
_entity.pdbx_description
1 polymer ?
#
loop_
_entity_poly.entity_id
_entity_poly.type
_entity_poly.pdbx_seq_one_letter_code
_entity_poly.pdbx_strand_id
1 'polypeptide(L)'
;MRKIITICIIGLFALNVQAQPVKTLKLSDKELLDKIKGGWAGQTIGVVFGAPTEFKFTGTYIQDYQPIPWAEGYVKYWWEKKPGLFDDIYNDCTFVEAFDELGLDCSQEELAKRFAFADYHLAHANQAGRYNIRQGIMPPASGHWLNNPHADDLDFQIEADFIGLMAPAMLPEALDIASRVGHIMNSGDGFYGGAFVAALYSSAFYEKSPEAILKTAISVIPEESTFHQCIQDVINFHSLHPDNWKDCWYFLQEKWNCDVGCPKGVFLNFNIDAKLNSAFVALAMLYGKGDFTNSVDIATRCGQDSDCNPSTVGGVLGVMYGYDKIPSFWLNPLKEVEDFTFEGTNMSLAKAYQMSFDQAKQLIVKTGGKVSGGEIEIPIKKADVLPLEQNFENTYPLYRERKDCFLTDTFEFDFNGNGFVIWGNICCTRSITPDYINRVSTRHIGSEVFGLAEPNDPYVAKVEIWIDGELDHVAALPMRNTDRKVEPAWKYLMKEGRHHVKMKWLNRKKDYIIRINDIMYYSEKKEHDRFYFNK
;
A
#
# COMPACT_ATOMS: atom_id res chain seq x y z
N MET A 1 -49.43 38.44 -53.34
CA MET A 1 -49.00 37.77 -52.08
C MET A 1 -47.49 37.89 -51.97
N ARG A 2 -46.99 38.87 -51.20
CA ARG A 2 -45.56 39.13 -51.00
C ARG A 2 -45.07 38.31 -49.81
N LYS A 3 -44.06 37.46 -50.01
CA LYS A 3 -43.40 36.68 -48.96
C LYS A 3 -42.50 37.61 -48.13
N ILE A 4 -42.73 37.64 -46.83
CA ILE A 4 -41.90 38.32 -45.83
C ILE A 4 -40.76 37.35 -45.46
N ILE A 5 -39.52 37.80 -45.60
CA ILE A 5 -38.32 37.10 -45.10
C ILE A 5 -37.99 37.72 -43.75
N THR A 6 -38.13 36.93 -42.69
CA THR A 6 -37.71 37.30 -41.33
C THR A 6 -36.22 36.96 -41.18
N ILE A 7 -35.38 37.98 -40.98
CA ILE A 7 -33.97 37.83 -40.63
C ILE A 7 -33.87 37.77 -39.11
N CYS A 8 -33.50 36.61 -38.55
CA CYS A 8 -33.14 36.48 -37.14
C CYS A 8 -31.68 36.89 -36.94
N ILE A 9 -31.47 38.00 -36.23
CA ILE A 9 -30.15 38.42 -35.75
C ILE A 9 -29.86 37.65 -34.46
N ILE A 10 -28.92 36.70 -34.51
CA ILE A 10 -28.40 36.02 -33.31
C ILE A 10 -27.29 36.91 -32.74
N GLY A 11 -27.57 37.56 -31.60
CA GLY A 11 -26.55 38.28 -30.84
C GLY A 11 -25.66 37.30 -30.07
N LEU A 12 -24.35 37.33 -30.33
CA LEU A 12 -23.35 36.69 -29.48
C LEU A 12 -23.32 37.41 -28.12
N PHE A 13 -23.87 36.79 -27.08
CA PHE A 13 -23.53 37.13 -25.70
C PHE A 13 -22.17 36.49 -25.37
N ALA A 14 -21.12 37.32 -25.30
CA ALA A 14 -19.86 36.92 -24.68
C ALA A 14 -20.11 36.76 -23.17
N LEU A 15 -20.25 35.52 -22.71
CA LEU A 15 -20.18 35.18 -21.31
C LEU A 15 -18.74 35.42 -20.84
N ASN A 16 -18.51 36.56 -20.20
CA ASN A 16 -17.33 36.76 -19.37
C ASN A 16 -17.44 35.79 -18.18
N VAL A 17 -16.83 34.61 -18.32
CA VAL A 17 -16.58 33.70 -17.20
C VAL A 17 -15.53 34.39 -16.33
N GLN A 18 -16.01 35.10 -15.31
CA GLN A 18 -15.16 35.66 -14.29
C GLN A 18 -14.60 34.48 -13.47
N ALA A 19 -13.34 34.11 -13.73
CA ALA A 19 -12.67 33.04 -13.01
C ALA A 19 -12.80 33.28 -11.50
N GLN A 20 -13.32 32.29 -10.78
CA GLN A 20 -13.37 32.36 -9.32
C GLN A 20 -11.95 32.56 -8.79
N PRO A 21 -11.77 33.38 -7.74
CA PRO A 21 -10.46 33.60 -7.16
C PRO A 21 -9.88 32.27 -6.69
N VAL A 22 -8.73 31.87 -7.26
CA VAL A 22 -8.01 30.66 -6.85
C VAL A 22 -7.64 30.82 -5.38
N LYS A 23 -8.18 29.95 -4.51
CA LYS A 23 -7.81 29.92 -3.10
C LYS A 23 -6.30 29.71 -3.03
N THR A 24 -5.58 30.64 -2.42
CA THR A 24 -4.12 30.59 -2.32
C THR A 24 -3.74 30.34 -0.88
N LEU A 25 -2.93 29.32 -0.63
CA LEU A 25 -2.31 29.09 0.67
C LEU A 25 -1.08 30.00 0.78
N LYS A 26 -0.94 30.69 1.90
CA LYS A 26 0.25 31.47 2.23
C LYS A 26 0.87 30.94 3.51
N LEU A 27 2.18 30.69 3.47
CA LEU A 27 2.97 30.14 4.58
C LEU A 27 4.36 30.79 4.55
N SER A 28 5.00 30.90 5.70
CA SER A 28 6.45 31.12 5.76
C SER A 28 7.23 29.83 5.48
N ASP A 29 8.50 29.96 5.10
CA ASP A 29 9.45 28.83 4.98
C ASP A 29 9.47 28.01 6.30
N LYS A 30 9.41 28.69 7.45
CA LYS A 30 9.40 28.03 8.76
C LYS A 30 8.14 27.19 8.97
N GLU A 31 6.97 27.71 8.61
CA GLU A 31 5.71 26.98 8.74
C GLU A 31 5.63 25.79 7.78
N LEU A 32 6.12 25.94 6.54
CA LEU A 32 6.16 24.81 5.61
C LEU A 32 7.10 23.71 6.14
N LEU A 33 8.31 24.06 6.57
CA LEU A 33 9.26 23.10 7.12
C LEU A 33 8.73 22.43 8.39
N ASP A 34 8.13 23.18 9.31
CA ASP A 34 7.53 22.64 10.54
C ASP A 34 6.43 21.61 10.24
N LYS A 35 5.59 21.86 9.23
CA LYS A 35 4.58 20.91 8.77
C LYS A 35 5.17 19.68 8.11
N ILE A 36 6.19 19.84 7.25
CA ILE A 36 6.87 18.71 6.60
C ILE A 36 7.56 17.81 7.63
N LYS A 37 8.29 18.42 8.59
CA LYS A 37 8.86 17.71 9.74
C LYS A 37 7.79 16.97 10.53
N GLY A 38 6.65 17.62 10.74
CA GLY A 38 5.52 17.04 11.48
C GLY A 38 5.00 15.77 10.81
N GLY A 39 4.90 15.76 9.48
CA GLY A 39 4.52 14.60 8.69
C GLY A 39 5.42 13.39 8.95
N TRP A 40 6.71 13.52 8.63
CA TRP A 40 7.68 12.45 8.85
C TRP A 40 7.80 12.00 10.31
N ALA A 41 7.74 12.95 11.26
CA ALA A 41 7.81 12.63 12.68
C ALA A 41 6.57 11.84 13.14
N GLY A 42 5.38 12.29 12.73
CA GLY A 42 4.12 11.62 13.04
C GLY A 42 4.05 10.20 12.45
N GLN A 43 4.50 10.05 11.20
CA GLN A 43 4.66 8.76 10.52
C GLN A 43 5.53 7.82 11.36
N THR A 44 6.76 8.24 11.68
CA THR A 44 7.69 7.42 12.47
C THR A 44 7.16 7.06 13.86
N ILE A 45 6.46 7.99 14.53
CA ILE A 45 5.84 7.72 15.83
C ILE A 45 4.81 6.60 15.71
N GLY A 46 3.97 6.63 14.68
CA GLY A 46 2.95 5.61 14.46
C GLY A 46 3.54 4.23 14.21
N VAL A 47 4.57 4.14 13.35
CA VAL A 47 5.30 2.88 13.07
C VAL A 47 5.77 2.23 14.38
N VAL A 48 6.50 3.01 15.19
CA VAL A 48 7.10 2.49 16.42
C VAL A 48 6.05 2.13 17.47
N PHE A 49 4.97 2.91 17.56
CA PHE A 49 3.92 2.66 18.54
C PHE A 49 3.11 1.40 18.21
N GLY A 50 2.91 1.10 16.92
CA GLY A 50 2.22 -0.09 16.46
C GLY A 50 3.06 -1.37 16.38
N ALA A 51 4.40 -1.25 16.29
CA ALA A 51 5.34 -2.36 16.24
C ALA A 51 5.11 -3.51 17.24
N PRO A 52 4.80 -3.27 18.53
CA PRO A 52 4.54 -4.35 19.48
C PRO A 52 3.25 -5.14 19.20
N THR A 53 2.35 -4.66 18.36
CA THR A 53 1.02 -5.27 18.11
C THR A 53 0.79 -5.70 16.66
N GLU A 54 1.70 -5.34 15.75
CA GLU A 54 1.74 -5.71 14.33
C GLU A 54 1.38 -7.20 14.14
N PHE A 55 0.31 -7.47 13.37
CA PHE A 55 -0.26 -8.79 13.08
C PHE A 55 -0.63 -9.69 14.28
N LYS A 56 -0.70 -9.16 15.51
CA LYS A 56 -1.12 -9.95 16.69
C LYS A 56 -2.63 -10.01 16.88
N PHE A 57 -3.36 -9.08 16.27
CA PHE A 57 -4.80 -8.95 16.36
C PHE A 57 -5.41 -8.95 14.95
N THR A 58 -5.15 -10.01 14.18
CA THR A 58 -5.73 -10.17 12.83
C THR A 58 -7.19 -10.62 12.92
N GLY A 59 -8.10 -9.89 12.27
CA GLY A 59 -9.55 -10.11 12.35
C GLY A 59 -10.20 -9.65 13.66
N THR A 60 -9.49 -8.89 14.50
CA THR A 60 -10.03 -8.33 15.75
C THR A 60 -9.35 -7.00 16.10
N TYR A 61 -9.99 -6.14 16.89
CA TYR A 61 -9.35 -4.93 17.40
C TYR A 61 -8.65 -5.20 18.74
N ILE A 62 -7.66 -4.38 19.07
CA ILE A 62 -6.90 -4.44 20.32
C ILE A 62 -7.77 -3.91 21.47
N GLN A 63 -8.03 -4.76 22.46
CA GLN A 63 -8.91 -4.44 23.58
C GLN A 63 -8.31 -3.40 24.55
N ASP A 64 -9.17 -2.65 25.25
CA ASP A 64 -8.77 -1.53 26.12
C ASP A 64 -7.85 -1.97 27.27
N TYR A 65 -7.94 -3.23 27.71
CA TYR A 65 -7.08 -3.76 28.78
C TYR A 65 -5.62 -3.90 28.34
N GLN A 66 -5.34 -3.93 27.03
CA GLN A 66 -4.00 -4.16 26.49
C GLN A 66 -3.20 -2.84 26.56
N PRO A 67 -2.17 -2.76 27.41
CA PRO A 67 -1.25 -1.64 27.36
C PRO A 67 -0.37 -1.75 26.11
N ILE A 68 -0.11 -0.62 25.47
CA ILE A 68 0.87 -0.48 24.39
C ILE A 68 2.01 0.38 24.94
N PRO A 69 3.24 -0.16 25.02
CA PRO A 69 4.37 0.55 25.62
C PRO A 69 4.78 1.78 24.80
N TRP A 70 5.09 2.87 25.51
CA TRP A 70 5.72 4.06 24.94
C TRP A 70 6.48 4.81 26.05
N ALA A 71 7.74 5.17 25.79
CA ALA A 71 8.60 5.85 26.76
C ALA A 71 9.82 6.48 26.06
N GLU A 72 10.58 7.32 26.80
CA GLU A 72 11.94 7.71 26.39
C GLU A 72 12.80 6.46 26.12
N GLY A 73 13.63 6.49 25.07
CA GLY A 73 14.43 5.34 24.64
C GLY A 73 13.67 4.29 23.83
N TYR A 74 12.33 4.38 23.72
CA TYR A 74 11.52 3.33 23.10
C TYR A 74 11.66 3.29 21.57
N VAL A 75 11.80 4.45 20.94
CA VAL A 75 12.07 4.55 19.50
C VAL A 75 13.44 3.98 19.19
N LYS A 76 14.49 4.37 19.93
CA LYS A 76 15.82 3.80 19.76
C LYS A 76 15.86 2.29 20.03
N TYR A 77 15.11 1.80 21.02
CA TYR A 77 14.99 0.36 21.26
C TYR A 77 14.53 -0.40 20.02
N TRP A 78 13.50 0.07 19.34
CA TRP A 78 13.02 -0.56 18.12
C TRP A 78 13.98 -0.39 16.94
N TRP A 79 14.60 0.79 16.83
CA TRP A 79 15.68 1.06 15.88
C TRP A 79 16.81 0.02 15.95
N GLU A 80 17.24 -0.32 17.17
CA GLU A 80 18.32 -1.31 17.38
C GLU A 80 17.82 -2.76 17.28
N LYS A 81 16.58 -3.04 17.68
CA LYS A 81 16.04 -4.41 17.80
C LYS A 81 15.55 -4.99 16.48
N LYS A 82 14.82 -4.21 15.68
CA LYS A 82 14.22 -4.61 14.39
C LYS A 82 14.44 -3.45 13.42
N PRO A 83 15.67 -3.22 12.90
CA PRO A 83 15.92 -2.11 11.96
C PRO A 83 15.01 -2.14 10.73
N GLY A 84 14.64 -3.34 10.26
CA GLY A 84 13.66 -3.54 9.18
C GLY A 84 12.21 -3.18 9.52
N LEU A 85 11.89 -2.74 10.74
CA LEU A 85 10.56 -2.22 11.13
C LEU A 85 10.20 -0.92 10.42
N PHE A 86 11.20 -0.18 9.94
CA PHE A 86 11.00 1.15 9.38
C PHE A 86 10.79 1.11 7.86
N ASP A 87 10.30 0.00 7.30
CA ASP A 87 9.98 -0.16 5.87
C ASP A 87 9.03 0.92 5.37
N ASP A 88 8.01 1.24 6.17
CA ASP A 88 7.10 2.37 5.95
C ASP A 88 7.82 3.71 5.74
N ILE A 89 9.09 3.84 6.15
CA ILE A 89 9.86 5.10 6.08
C ILE A 89 11.02 5.02 5.09
N TYR A 90 11.80 3.93 5.09
CA TYR A 90 12.98 3.87 4.23
C TYR A 90 12.63 3.62 2.76
N ASN A 91 11.45 3.07 2.46
CA ASN A 91 11.01 2.95 1.07
C ASN A 91 10.58 4.32 0.51
N ASP A 92 9.87 5.14 1.31
CA ASP A 92 9.64 6.56 1.02
C ASP A 92 10.96 7.28 0.76
N CYS A 93 11.96 7.07 1.62
CA CYS A 93 13.28 7.68 1.47
C CYS A 93 13.94 7.32 0.14
N THR A 94 13.69 6.13 -0.41
CA THR A 94 14.23 5.71 -1.71
C THR A 94 13.67 6.55 -2.85
N PHE A 95 12.37 6.86 -2.82
CA PHE A 95 11.76 7.73 -3.82
C PHE A 95 12.15 9.19 -3.62
N VAL A 96 12.24 9.66 -2.37
CA VAL A 96 12.73 11.02 -2.05
C VAL A 96 14.16 11.20 -2.57
N GLU A 97 15.06 10.25 -2.33
CA GLU A 97 16.42 10.28 -2.91
C GLU A 97 16.38 10.27 -4.44
N ALA A 98 15.54 9.42 -5.05
CA ALA A 98 15.43 9.34 -6.51
C ALA A 98 15.02 10.69 -7.12
N PHE A 99 14.03 11.37 -6.54
CA PHE A 99 13.59 12.68 -7.01
C PHE A 99 14.63 13.79 -6.80
N ASP A 100 15.47 13.69 -5.77
CA ASP A 100 16.57 14.62 -5.55
C ASP A 100 17.70 14.40 -6.58
N GLU A 101 18.08 13.14 -6.82
CA GLU A 101 19.19 12.78 -7.72
C GLU A 101 18.83 12.92 -9.20
N LEU A 102 17.61 12.52 -9.59
CA LEU A 102 17.15 12.47 -10.98
C LEU A 102 16.29 13.68 -11.37
N GLY A 103 15.83 14.45 -10.39
CA GLY A 103 14.93 15.59 -10.57
C GLY A 103 13.44 15.20 -10.55
N LEU A 104 12.59 16.21 -10.33
CA LEU A 104 11.13 16.04 -10.19
C LEU A 104 10.43 15.48 -11.45
N ASP A 105 11.06 15.61 -12.61
CA ASP A 105 10.59 15.11 -13.92
C ASP A 105 11.03 13.69 -14.24
N CYS A 106 11.71 12.99 -13.31
CA CYS A 106 12.14 11.63 -13.55
C CYS A 106 10.98 10.72 -13.94
N SER A 107 11.29 9.80 -14.84
CA SER A 107 10.31 8.88 -15.43
C SER A 107 9.93 7.77 -14.45
N GLN A 108 8.75 7.20 -14.65
CA GLN A 108 8.32 6.01 -13.92
C GLN A 108 9.30 4.84 -14.08
N GLU A 109 9.96 4.70 -15.23
CA GLU A 109 10.97 3.68 -15.46
C GLU A 109 12.22 3.87 -14.59
N GLU A 110 12.67 5.11 -14.38
CA GLU A 110 13.82 5.40 -13.52
C GLU A 110 13.50 5.14 -12.05
N LEU A 111 12.33 5.59 -11.58
CA LEU A 111 11.83 5.30 -10.23
C LEU A 111 11.72 3.78 -9.99
N ALA A 112 11.13 3.06 -10.94
CA ALA A 112 11.00 1.60 -10.90
C ALA A 112 12.35 0.89 -10.79
N LYS A 113 13.37 1.36 -11.52
CA LYS A 113 14.73 0.80 -11.41
C LYS A 113 15.36 1.11 -10.05
N ARG A 114 15.21 2.33 -9.51
CA ARG A 114 15.75 2.66 -8.17
C ARG A 114 15.12 1.74 -7.11
N PHE A 115 13.80 1.60 -7.13
CA PHE A 115 13.04 0.70 -6.24
C PHE A 115 13.44 -0.78 -6.42
N ALA A 116 13.42 -1.28 -7.65
CA ALA A 116 13.62 -2.69 -7.92
C ALA A 116 15.06 -3.14 -7.65
N PHE A 117 16.05 -2.25 -7.57
CA PHE A 117 17.44 -2.61 -7.29
C PHE A 117 17.94 -2.16 -5.92
N ALA A 118 17.04 -1.69 -5.05
CA ALA A 118 17.38 -1.46 -3.65
C ALA A 118 17.68 -2.78 -2.91
N ASP A 119 18.58 -2.71 -1.92
CA ASP A 119 19.17 -3.89 -1.26
C ASP A 119 18.39 -4.37 -0.01
N TYR A 120 17.37 -3.63 0.44
CA TYR A 120 16.55 -3.99 1.59
C TYR A 120 15.45 -5.01 1.26
N HIS A 121 14.91 -5.63 2.31
CA HIS A 121 13.81 -6.58 2.20
C HIS A 121 12.52 -5.86 1.77
N LEU A 122 11.74 -6.51 0.91
CA LEU A 122 10.38 -6.10 0.54
C LEU A 122 9.45 -7.28 0.73
N ALA A 123 8.19 -7.04 1.07
CA ALA A 123 7.14 -8.04 1.19
C ALA A 123 6.10 -7.89 0.06
N HIS A 124 5.14 -8.81 -0.02
CA HIS A 124 3.87 -8.62 -0.74
C HIS A 124 3.97 -7.95 -2.12
N ALA A 125 3.16 -6.91 -2.39
CA ALA A 125 3.08 -6.29 -3.71
C ALA A 125 4.42 -5.68 -4.12
N ASN A 126 5.16 -5.13 -3.15
CA ASN A 126 6.48 -4.58 -3.36
C ASN A 126 7.49 -5.61 -3.89
N GLN A 127 7.54 -6.78 -3.26
CA GLN A 127 8.43 -7.85 -3.71
C GLN A 127 7.99 -8.42 -5.06
N ALA A 128 6.68 -8.56 -5.31
CA ALA A 128 6.16 -8.99 -6.59
C ALA A 128 6.51 -7.99 -7.72
N GLY A 129 6.31 -6.69 -7.48
CA GLY A 129 6.70 -5.61 -8.39
C GLY A 129 8.20 -5.61 -8.67
N ARG A 130 9.04 -5.73 -7.62
CA ARG A 130 10.50 -5.88 -7.75
C ARG A 130 10.87 -7.09 -8.62
N TYR A 131 10.29 -8.26 -8.34
CA TYR A 131 10.54 -9.46 -9.11
C TYR A 131 10.17 -9.24 -10.58
N ASN A 132 8.99 -8.68 -10.86
CA ASN A 132 8.49 -8.41 -12.20
C ASN A 132 9.43 -7.49 -13.00
N ILE A 133 9.90 -6.39 -12.39
CA ILE A 133 10.85 -5.46 -13.01
C ILE A 133 12.18 -6.15 -13.31
N ARG A 134 12.70 -6.97 -12.38
CA ARG A 134 13.92 -7.77 -12.60
C ARG A 134 13.74 -8.84 -13.68
N GLN A 135 12.52 -9.25 -14.00
CA GLN A 135 12.19 -10.12 -15.13
C GLN A 135 11.85 -9.35 -16.43
N GLY A 136 11.95 -8.01 -16.43
CA GLY A 136 11.71 -7.17 -17.61
C GLY A 136 10.26 -6.73 -17.82
N ILE A 137 9.37 -6.95 -16.85
CA ILE A 137 8.01 -6.40 -16.84
C ILE A 137 8.07 -5.05 -16.13
N MET A 138 7.96 -3.95 -16.89
CA MET A 138 7.99 -2.59 -16.34
C MET A 138 6.59 -2.11 -15.94
N PRO A 139 6.47 -1.06 -15.10
CA PRO A 139 5.19 -0.43 -14.78
C PRO A 139 4.49 0.11 -16.04
N PRO A 140 3.14 0.22 -16.03
CA PRO A 140 2.24 -0.19 -14.94
C PRO A 140 2.02 -1.70 -14.86
N ALA A 141 2.51 -2.48 -15.84
CA ALA A 141 2.27 -3.92 -15.88
C ALA A 141 2.93 -4.68 -14.72
N SER A 142 4.00 -4.14 -14.10
CA SER A 142 4.66 -4.77 -12.95
C SER A 142 3.79 -4.81 -11.69
N GLY A 143 2.96 -3.78 -11.47
CA GLY A 143 2.05 -3.69 -10.33
C GLY A 143 0.64 -4.22 -10.61
N HIS A 144 0.29 -4.41 -11.89
CA HIS A 144 -1.05 -4.83 -12.29
C HIS A 144 -1.40 -6.26 -11.83
N TRP A 145 -2.62 -6.47 -11.32
CA TRP A 145 -3.06 -7.73 -10.68
C TRP A 145 -2.89 -9.02 -11.51
N LEU A 146 -2.94 -8.92 -12.84
CA LEU A 146 -2.64 -10.07 -13.72
C LEU A 146 -1.20 -10.58 -13.59
N ASN A 147 -0.26 -9.71 -13.21
CA ASN A 147 1.14 -10.03 -12.97
C ASN A 147 1.50 -10.00 -11.48
N ASN A 148 0.56 -9.64 -10.59
CA ASN A 148 0.79 -9.51 -9.17
C ASN A 148 -0.46 -9.90 -8.34
N PRO A 149 -0.52 -11.10 -7.72
CA PRO A 149 -1.63 -11.50 -6.85
C PRO A 149 -1.86 -10.57 -5.64
N HIS A 150 -0.86 -9.75 -5.29
CA HIS A 150 -0.88 -8.81 -4.16
C HIS A 150 -1.26 -7.38 -4.57
N ALA A 151 -1.75 -7.16 -5.79
CA ALA A 151 -1.92 -5.80 -6.31
C ALA A 151 -2.87 -4.90 -5.50
N ASP A 152 -3.80 -5.46 -4.73
CA ASP A 152 -4.70 -4.72 -3.82
C ASP A 152 -4.14 -4.52 -2.40
N ASP A 153 -2.98 -5.12 -2.08
CA ASP A 153 -2.36 -5.00 -0.76
C ASP A 153 -1.88 -3.56 -0.50
N LEU A 154 -1.79 -3.16 0.77
CA LEU A 154 -1.48 -1.80 1.20
C LEU A 154 -0.03 -1.32 0.95
N ASP A 155 0.81 -2.09 0.26
CA ASP A 155 2.23 -1.78 0.03
C ASP A 155 2.47 -0.34 -0.49
N PHE A 156 1.65 0.19 -1.41
CA PHE A 156 1.77 1.60 -1.81
C PHE A 156 1.13 2.59 -0.82
N GLN A 157 0.14 2.17 -0.02
CA GLN A 157 -0.45 3.01 1.03
C GLN A 157 0.60 3.44 2.05
N ILE A 158 1.45 2.52 2.48
CA ILE A 158 2.47 2.77 3.52
C ILE A 158 3.67 3.55 2.98
N GLU A 159 3.72 3.76 1.66
CA GLU A 159 4.84 4.38 0.93
C GLU A 159 4.41 5.61 0.11
N ALA A 160 3.34 6.29 0.54
CA ALA A 160 2.77 7.42 -0.17
C ALA A 160 2.81 8.73 0.63
N ASP A 161 3.19 8.67 1.90
CA ASP A 161 3.20 9.78 2.85
C ASP A 161 4.11 10.92 2.33
N PHE A 162 5.31 10.56 1.85
CA PHE A 162 6.28 11.52 1.30
C PHE A 162 5.73 12.37 0.14
N ILE A 163 4.78 11.83 -0.63
CA ILE A 163 4.24 12.48 -1.83
C ILE A 163 3.56 13.78 -1.44
N GLY A 164 2.72 13.77 -0.40
CA GLY A 164 2.06 14.98 0.07
C GLY A 164 3.02 15.96 0.76
N LEU A 165 4.14 15.47 1.31
CA LEU A 165 5.22 16.30 1.86
C LEU A 165 6.02 17.01 0.77
N MET A 166 6.23 16.36 -0.38
CA MET A 166 6.79 16.96 -1.59
C MET A 166 5.80 17.84 -2.34
N ALA A 167 4.49 17.57 -2.23
CA ALA A 167 3.44 18.28 -2.96
C ALA A 167 2.42 18.95 -2.01
N PRO A 168 2.84 19.90 -1.14
CA PRO A 168 1.96 20.53 -0.17
C PRO A 168 0.86 21.36 -0.83
N ALA A 169 -0.41 21.07 -0.54
CA ALA A 169 -1.57 21.76 -1.11
C ALA A 169 -1.66 21.74 -2.65
N MET A 170 -1.00 20.77 -3.29
CA MET A 170 -0.89 20.60 -4.74
C MET A 170 -1.46 19.22 -5.14
N LEU A 171 -2.78 19.05 -4.98
CA LEU A 171 -3.44 17.76 -5.21
C LEU A 171 -3.20 17.18 -6.62
N PRO A 172 -3.32 17.94 -7.73
CA PRO A 172 -3.06 17.38 -9.06
C PRO A 172 -1.64 16.80 -9.18
N GLU A 173 -0.65 17.52 -8.64
CA GLU A 173 0.75 17.11 -8.68
C GLU A 173 1.07 15.96 -7.72
N ALA A 174 0.42 15.89 -6.56
CA ALA A 174 0.49 14.74 -5.67
C ALA A 174 -0.03 13.46 -6.36
N LEU A 175 -1.14 13.55 -7.09
CA LEU A 175 -1.72 12.41 -7.81
C LEU A 175 -0.91 11.98 -9.03
N ASP A 176 -0.24 12.92 -9.71
CA ASP A 176 0.73 12.58 -10.78
C ASP A 176 1.91 11.78 -10.22
N ILE A 177 2.50 12.23 -9.12
CA ILE A 177 3.58 11.49 -8.44
C ILE A 177 3.07 10.12 -7.97
N ALA A 178 1.88 10.07 -7.35
CA ALA A 178 1.29 8.83 -6.91
C ALA A 178 1.06 7.83 -8.05
N SER A 179 0.61 8.30 -9.22
CA SER A 179 0.44 7.44 -10.40
C SER A 179 1.77 6.89 -10.92
N ARG A 180 2.85 7.70 -10.90
CA ARG A 180 4.19 7.24 -11.31
C ARG A 180 4.77 6.22 -10.33
N VAL A 181 4.57 6.40 -9.03
CA VAL A 181 5.13 5.53 -7.99
C VAL A 181 4.27 4.30 -7.76
N GLY A 182 2.98 4.44 -7.48
CA GLY A 182 2.11 3.35 -7.06
C GLY A 182 1.96 2.21 -8.06
N HIS A 183 1.93 2.53 -9.36
CA HIS A 183 1.85 1.52 -10.41
C HIS A 183 3.12 0.67 -10.60
N ILE A 184 4.19 0.97 -9.85
CA ILE A 184 5.38 0.12 -9.78
C ILE A 184 5.03 -1.24 -9.18
N MET A 185 4.23 -1.25 -8.11
CA MET A 185 3.93 -2.43 -7.31
C MET A 185 2.44 -2.75 -7.18
N ASN A 186 1.54 -1.78 -7.31
CA ASN A 186 0.10 -1.96 -7.11
C ASN A 186 -0.75 -1.53 -8.33
N SER A 187 -2.03 -1.91 -8.30
CA SER A 187 -3.12 -1.38 -9.14
C SER A 187 -4.42 -1.44 -8.33
N GLY A 188 -5.53 -0.89 -8.80
CA GLY A 188 -6.83 -1.07 -8.12
C GLY A 188 -6.85 -0.51 -6.69
N ASP A 189 -7.33 -1.29 -5.71
CA ASP A 189 -7.45 -0.80 -4.32
C ASP A 189 -6.08 -0.46 -3.73
N GLY A 190 -5.02 -1.21 -4.08
CA GLY A 190 -3.65 -0.95 -3.62
C GLY A 190 -3.08 0.36 -4.14
N PHE A 191 -3.37 0.69 -5.41
CA PHE A 191 -3.01 2.01 -5.97
C PHE A 191 -3.82 3.12 -5.30
N TYR A 192 -5.13 2.93 -5.13
CA TYR A 192 -5.98 3.93 -4.48
C TYR A 192 -5.60 4.19 -3.03
N GLY A 193 -5.11 3.18 -2.29
CA GLY A 193 -4.57 3.35 -0.95
C GLY A 193 -3.51 4.45 -0.89
N GLY A 194 -2.46 4.34 -1.71
CA GLY A 194 -1.41 5.36 -1.73
C GLY A 194 -1.86 6.69 -2.35
N ALA A 195 -2.70 6.67 -3.39
CA ALA A 195 -3.26 7.92 -3.94
C ALA A 195 -4.11 8.69 -2.91
N PHE A 196 -4.89 7.96 -2.12
CA PHE A 196 -5.67 8.50 -1.01
C PHE A 196 -4.76 9.08 0.07
N VAL A 197 -3.71 8.36 0.50
CA VAL A 197 -2.72 8.86 1.47
C VAL A 197 -2.00 10.11 0.97
N ALA A 198 -1.52 10.13 -0.27
CA ALA A 198 -0.91 11.30 -0.88
C ALA A 198 -1.85 12.53 -0.83
N ALA A 199 -3.15 12.32 -1.10
CA ALA A 199 -4.16 13.36 -1.02
C ALA A 199 -4.48 13.79 0.43
N LEU A 200 -4.46 12.87 1.41
CA LEU A 200 -4.60 13.20 2.84
C LEU A 200 -3.47 14.15 3.27
N TYR A 201 -2.21 13.78 2.99
CA TYR A 201 -1.05 14.60 3.35
C TYR A 201 -1.07 15.95 2.63
N SER A 202 -1.29 15.96 1.32
CA SER A 202 -1.31 17.20 0.54
C SER A 202 -2.42 18.16 1.00
N SER A 203 -3.61 17.64 1.33
CA SER A 203 -4.74 18.48 1.79
C SER A 203 -4.61 18.95 3.24
N ALA A 204 -3.90 18.22 4.10
CA ALA A 204 -3.63 18.60 5.50
C ALA A 204 -2.88 19.95 5.64
N PHE A 205 -2.22 20.43 4.60
CA PHE A 205 -1.59 21.76 4.59
C PHE A 205 -2.61 22.91 4.62
N TYR A 206 -3.83 22.71 4.12
CA TYR A 206 -4.82 23.79 3.99
C TYR A 206 -6.20 23.50 4.59
N GLU A 207 -6.59 22.24 4.74
CA GLU A 207 -7.83 21.85 5.41
C GLU A 207 -7.75 22.04 6.93
N LYS A 208 -8.92 22.17 7.57
CA LYS A 208 -9.03 22.61 8.98
C LYS A 208 -9.59 21.57 9.94
N SER A 209 -9.98 20.40 9.44
CA SER A 209 -10.43 19.28 10.27
C SER A 209 -10.08 17.95 9.60
N PRO A 210 -9.91 16.86 10.39
CA PRO A 210 -9.76 15.51 9.84
C PRO A 210 -10.87 15.12 8.85
N GLU A 211 -12.12 15.49 9.15
CA GLU A 211 -13.25 15.24 8.25
C GLU A 211 -13.11 15.96 6.89
N ALA A 212 -12.63 17.21 6.88
CA ALA A 212 -12.43 17.95 5.64
C ALA A 212 -11.26 17.41 4.81
N ILE A 213 -10.19 16.95 5.49
CA ILE A 213 -9.06 16.25 4.87
C ILE A 213 -9.56 14.96 4.19
N LEU A 214 -10.33 14.13 4.91
CA LEU A 214 -10.89 12.87 4.38
C LEU A 214 -11.80 13.10 3.18
N LYS A 215 -12.74 14.06 3.26
CA LYS A 215 -13.65 14.39 2.16
C LYS A 215 -12.90 14.89 0.93
N THR A 216 -11.81 15.64 1.13
CA THR A 216 -10.96 16.10 0.04
C THR A 216 -10.22 14.94 -0.60
N ALA A 217 -9.58 14.10 0.21
CA ALA A 217 -8.80 12.97 -0.28
C ALA A 217 -9.67 11.93 -1.01
N ILE A 218 -10.86 11.60 -0.51
CA ILE A 218 -11.71 10.60 -1.18
C ILE A 218 -12.36 11.13 -2.46
N SER A 219 -12.47 12.46 -2.63
CA SER A 219 -13.08 13.08 -3.81
C SER A 219 -12.31 12.89 -5.12
N VAL A 220 -11.06 12.43 -5.04
CA VAL A 220 -10.21 12.14 -6.20
C VAL A 220 -10.25 10.66 -6.60
N ILE A 221 -10.89 9.81 -5.80
CA ILE A 221 -11.04 8.38 -6.08
C ILE A 221 -12.43 8.15 -6.71
N PRO A 222 -12.56 7.38 -7.81
CA PRO A 222 -13.84 7.06 -8.46
C PRO A 222 -14.89 6.50 -7.51
N GLU A 223 -16.10 7.07 -7.51
CA GLU A 223 -17.21 6.64 -6.66
C GLU A 223 -17.64 5.18 -6.93
N GLU A 224 -17.39 4.69 -8.14
CA GLU A 224 -17.70 3.33 -8.57
C GLU A 224 -16.76 2.27 -7.96
N SER A 225 -15.57 2.67 -7.49
CA SER A 225 -14.58 1.75 -6.91
C SER A 225 -15.02 1.21 -5.55
N THR A 226 -14.65 -0.02 -5.23
CA THR A 226 -14.84 -0.58 -3.89
C THR A 226 -14.07 0.19 -2.82
N PHE A 227 -12.89 0.72 -3.17
CA PHE A 227 -12.12 1.60 -2.30
C PHE A 227 -12.95 2.82 -1.86
N HIS A 228 -13.48 3.59 -2.82
CA HIS A 228 -14.28 4.79 -2.49
C HIS A 228 -15.49 4.43 -1.62
N GLN A 229 -16.22 3.39 -1.99
CA GLN A 229 -17.40 2.95 -1.25
C GLN A 229 -17.07 2.56 0.19
N CYS A 230 -15.94 1.90 0.43
CA CYS A 230 -15.49 1.51 1.76
C CYS A 230 -15.20 2.74 2.65
N ILE A 231 -14.44 3.71 2.14
CA ILE A 231 -14.13 4.94 2.89
C ILE A 231 -15.39 5.79 3.09
N GLN A 232 -16.24 5.89 2.07
CA GLN A 232 -17.48 6.66 2.14
C GLN A 232 -18.44 6.04 3.17
N ASP A 233 -18.46 4.71 3.31
CA ASP A 233 -19.22 4.05 4.37
C ASP A 233 -18.69 4.42 5.77
N VAL A 234 -17.39 4.58 5.99
CA VAL A 234 -16.84 5.05 7.27
C VAL A 234 -17.36 6.45 7.59
N ILE A 235 -17.30 7.37 6.61
CA ILE A 235 -17.80 8.74 6.75
C ILE A 235 -19.30 8.74 7.07
N ASN A 236 -20.07 7.95 6.34
CA ASN A 236 -21.51 7.83 6.55
C ASN A 236 -21.83 7.22 7.93
N PHE A 237 -21.15 6.15 8.32
CA PHE A 237 -21.36 5.47 9.58
C PHE A 237 -21.04 6.40 10.76
N HIS A 238 -19.90 7.10 10.73
CA HIS A 238 -19.53 8.09 11.74
C HIS A 238 -20.57 9.21 11.85
N SER A 239 -21.15 9.68 10.73
CA SER A 239 -22.19 10.72 10.77
C SER A 239 -23.45 10.29 11.53
N LEU A 240 -23.76 8.99 11.55
CA LEU A 240 -24.90 8.40 12.24
C LEU A 240 -24.56 7.93 13.67
N HIS A 241 -23.30 7.53 13.89
CA HIS A 241 -22.80 6.91 15.12
C HIS A 241 -21.43 7.49 15.54
N PRO A 242 -21.34 8.78 15.92
CA PRO A 242 -20.06 9.48 16.09
C PRO A 242 -19.28 9.16 17.39
N ASP A 243 -19.88 8.39 18.30
CA ASP A 243 -19.37 8.27 19.67
C ASP A 243 -18.54 7.01 19.93
N ASN A 244 -18.72 5.95 19.14
CA ASN A 244 -18.06 4.66 19.37
C ASN A 244 -17.42 4.10 18.10
N TRP A 245 -16.10 4.23 18.01
CA TRP A 245 -15.33 3.74 16.86
C TRP A 245 -15.40 2.21 16.70
N LYS A 246 -15.64 1.47 17.80
CA LYS A 246 -15.72 0.01 17.77
C LYS A 246 -16.93 -0.48 16.97
N ASP A 247 -18.03 0.27 16.99
CA ASP A 247 -19.23 -0.07 16.21
C ASP A 247 -18.95 0.09 14.71
N CYS A 248 -18.23 1.15 14.32
CA CYS A 248 -17.77 1.34 12.95
C CYS A 248 -16.80 0.24 12.53
N TRP A 249 -15.86 -0.13 13.42
CA TRP A 249 -14.93 -1.23 13.17
C TRP A 249 -15.69 -2.55 12.94
N TYR A 250 -16.68 -2.90 13.76
CA TYR A 250 -17.49 -4.12 13.55
C TYR A 250 -18.24 -4.10 12.22
N PHE A 251 -18.83 -2.95 11.87
CA PHE A 251 -19.48 -2.75 10.58
C PHE A 251 -18.52 -2.96 9.41
N LEU A 252 -17.29 -2.44 9.49
CA LEU A 252 -16.26 -2.64 8.48
C LEU A 252 -15.87 -4.11 8.36
N GLN A 253 -15.71 -4.81 9.49
CA GLN A 253 -15.40 -6.24 9.46
C GLN A 253 -16.48 -7.07 8.79
N GLU A 254 -17.75 -6.79 9.10
CA GLU A 254 -18.87 -7.54 8.54
C GLU A 254 -19.00 -7.32 7.02
N LYS A 255 -18.83 -6.06 6.57
CA LYS A 255 -19.09 -5.68 5.18
C LYS A 255 -17.89 -5.81 4.26
N TRP A 256 -16.70 -5.42 4.73
CA TRP A 256 -15.53 -5.15 3.89
C TRP A 256 -14.32 -6.06 4.12
N ASN A 257 -14.24 -6.79 5.25
CA ASN A 257 -13.14 -7.73 5.50
C ASN A 257 -13.30 -9.05 4.71
N CYS A 258 -13.27 -8.96 3.38
CA CYS A 258 -13.36 -10.07 2.44
C CYS A 258 -12.25 -9.94 1.40
N ASP A 259 -11.09 -10.54 1.67
CA ASP A 259 -9.96 -10.54 0.74
C ASP A 259 -10.25 -11.45 -0.48
N VAL A 260 -9.84 -10.98 -1.66
CA VAL A 260 -9.94 -11.70 -2.94
C VAL A 260 -8.56 -12.00 -3.52
N GLY A 261 -7.62 -11.06 -3.39
CA GLY A 261 -6.33 -11.10 -4.04
C GLY A 261 -5.27 -11.84 -3.23
N CYS A 262 -5.00 -11.34 -2.01
CA CYS A 262 -3.80 -11.68 -1.26
C CYS A 262 -3.75 -13.18 -0.92
N PRO A 263 -2.82 -13.95 -1.49
CA PRO A 263 -2.71 -15.40 -1.23
C PRO A 263 -2.53 -15.77 0.26
N LYS A 264 -1.95 -14.85 1.04
CA LYS A 264 -1.79 -14.96 2.48
C LYS A 264 -3.09 -14.74 3.26
N GLY A 265 -3.99 -13.88 2.76
CA GLY A 265 -5.21 -13.45 3.46
C GLY A 265 -6.50 -14.14 3.01
N VAL A 266 -6.60 -14.54 1.75
CA VAL A 266 -7.83 -15.14 1.18
C VAL A 266 -8.26 -16.38 1.99
N PHE A 267 -9.51 -16.34 2.48
CA PHE A 267 -10.15 -17.28 3.44
C PHE A 267 -9.61 -17.30 4.88
N LEU A 268 -8.76 -16.36 5.26
CA LEU A 268 -8.15 -16.28 6.58
C LEU A 268 -8.48 -14.95 7.27
N ASN A 269 -7.98 -14.78 8.49
CA ASN A 269 -8.21 -13.58 9.30
C ASN A 269 -7.21 -12.46 9.02
N PHE A 270 -6.08 -12.78 8.41
CA PHE A 270 -5.11 -11.82 7.91
C PHE A 270 -5.71 -11.06 6.73
N ASN A 271 -5.68 -9.74 6.77
CA ASN A 271 -6.13 -8.91 5.66
C ASN A 271 -5.30 -7.62 5.63
N ILE A 272 -4.60 -7.43 4.52
CA ILE A 272 -3.75 -6.29 4.22
C ILE A 272 -4.22 -5.52 2.99
N ASP A 273 -5.47 -5.73 2.57
CA ASP A 273 -6.09 -4.97 1.50
C ASP A 273 -6.10 -3.48 1.85
N ALA A 274 -5.64 -2.66 0.92
CA ALA A 274 -5.53 -1.22 1.09
C ALA A 274 -6.87 -0.56 1.42
N LYS A 275 -8.01 -1.04 0.89
CA LYS A 275 -9.31 -0.43 1.18
C LYS A 275 -9.69 -0.56 2.66
N LEU A 276 -9.42 -1.73 3.26
CA LEU A 276 -9.75 -1.98 4.66
C LEU A 276 -8.80 -1.22 5.59
N ASN A 277 -7.51 -1.19 5.27
CA ASN A 277 -6.51 -0.46 6.07
C ASN A 277 -6.72 1.05 5.98
N SER A 278 -6.95 1.59 4.78
CA SER A 278 -7.36 3.00 4.60
C SER A 278 -8.67 3.35 5.32
N ALA A 279 -9.61 2.40 5.43
CA ALA A 279 -10.82 2.61 6.23
C ALA A 279 -10.52 2.71 7.74
N PHE A 280 -9.49 2.02 8.25
CA PHE A 280 -9.03 2.22 9.64
C PHE A 280 -8.37 3.58 9.84
N VAL A 281 -7.60 4.07 8.85
CA VAL A 281 -7.09 5.46 8.85
C VAL A 281 -8.24 6.46 8.91
N ALA A 282 -9.25 6.31 8.04
CA ALA A 282 -10.42 7.18 8.01
C ALA A 282 -11.21 7.14 9.33
N LEU A 283 -11.42 5.96 9.89
CA LEU A 283 -12.09 5.75 11.16
C LEU A 283 -11.34 6.47 12.29
N ALA A 284 -10.03 6.25 12.40
CA ALA A 284 -9.21 6.88 13.43
C ALA A 284 -9.16 8.40 13.30
N MET A 285 -9.10 8.94 12.09
CA MET A 285 -9.14 10.38 11.83
C MET A 285 -10.46 11.02 12.28
N LEU A 286 -11.60 10.35 12.07
CA LEU A 286 -12.92 10.86 12.48
C LEU A 286 -13.15 10.73 13.99
N TYR A 287 -13.02 9.52 14.53
CA TYR A 287 -13.29 9.24 15.94
C TYR A 287 -12.18 9.76 16.88
N GLY A 288 -10.99 10.01 16.33
CA GLY A 288 -9.89 10.70 16.99
C GLY A 288 -10.16 12.18 17.28
N LYS A 289 -11.13 12.79 16.56
CA LYS A 289 -11.58 14.19 16.72
C LYS A 289 -10.46 15.23 16.60
N GLY A 290 -9.40 14.90 15.87
CA GLY A 290 -8.20 15.73 15.70
C GLY A 290 -7.25 15.73 16.88
N ASP A 291 -7.51 14.94 17.93
CA ASP A 291 -6.52 14.75 19.00
C ASP A 291 -5.45 13.75 18.52
N PHE A 292 -4.19 14.16 18.52
CA PHE A 292 -3.08 13.34 18.02
C PHE A 292 -2.98 11.99 18.75
N THR A 293 -3.03 12.03 20.09
CA THR A 293 -2.90 10.84 20.94
C THR A 293 -4.04 9.86 20.69
N ASN A 294 -5.27 10.35 20.73
CA ASN A 294 -6.47 9.54 20.56
C ASN A 294 -6.54 8.94 19.14
N SER A 295 -6.18 9.71 18.12
CA SER A 295 -6.22 9.24 16.73
C SER A 295 -5.18 8.13 16.48
N VAL A 296 -3.95 8.30 16.95
CA VAL A 296 -2.89 7.29 16.85
C VAL A 296 -3.24 6.03 17.66
N ASP A 297 -3.77 6.18 18.87
CA ASP A 297 -4.23 5.03 19.69
C ASP A 297 -5.36 4.26 19.01
N ILE A 298 -6.40 4.94 18.50
CA ILE A 298 -7.50 4.28 17.79
C ILE A 298 -6.99 3.55 16.55
N ALA A 299 -6.14 4.18 15.72
CA ALA A 299 -5.59 3.58 14.51
C ALA A 299 -4.80 2.30 14.83
N THR A 300 -3.94 2.34 15.86
CA THR A 300 -3.19 1.17 16.34
C THR A 300 -4.14 0.08 16.82
N ARG A 301 -5.19 0.47 17.56
CA ARG A 301 -6.16 -0.47 18.13
C ARG A 301 -7.06 -1.11 17.10
N CYS A 302 -7.15 -0.64 15.86
CA CYS A 302 -7.90 -1.32 14.81
C CYS A 302 -7.36 -2.73 14.47
N GLY A 303 -6.13 -3.06 14.88
CA GLY A 303 -5.53 -4.38 14.67
C GLY A 303 -4.98 -4.55 13.25
N GLN A 304 -4.97 -5.79 12.74
CA GLN A 304 -4.33 -6.15 11.46
C GLN A 304 -2.87 -5.69 11.40
N ASP A 305 -2.53 -4.85 10.43
CA ASP A 305 -1.23 -4.23 10.24
C ASP A 305 -1.19 -2.92 11.05
N SER A 306 -0.77 -3.05 12.32
CA SER A 306 -1.09 -2.05 13.33
C SER A 306 -0.03 -0.96 13.51
N ASP A 307 1.03 -0.94 12.72
CA ASP A 307 2.08 0.10 12.68
C ASP A 307 1.90 1.08 11.52
N CYS A 308 1.46 0.61 10.35
CA CYS A 308 1.27 1.46 9.18
C CYS A 308 0.04 2.40 9.27
N ASN A 309 -1.10 1.93 9.78
CA ASN A 309 -2.30 2.76 9.94
C ASN A 309 -2.10 3.94 10.92
N PRO A 310 -1.54 3.74 12.14
CA PRO A 310 -1.20 4.87 12.99
C PRO A 310 -0.06 5.73 12.43
N SER A 311 0.81 5.18 11.59
CA SER A 311 1.84 5.94 10.87
C SER A 311 1.20 7.00 9.97
N THR A 312 0.30 6.60 9.06
CA THR A 312 -0.43 7.55 8.21
C THR A 312 -1.23 8.57 9.02
N VAL A 313 -1.97 8.13 10.05
CA VAL A 313 -2.77 9.04 10.91
C VAL A 313 -1.88 10.05 11.62
N GLY A 314 -0.78 9.58 12.20
CA GLY A 314 0.20 10.38 12.91
C GLY A 314 0.80 11.44 12.00
N GLY A 315 1.23 11.08 10.79
CA GLY A 315 1.86 12.04 9.90
C GLY A 315 0.87 13.01 9.25
N VAL A 316 -0.37 12.61 8.93
CA VAL A 316 -1.40 13.56 8.46
C VAL A 316 -1.71 14.62 9.53
N LEU A 317 -1.88 14.22 10.79
CA LEU A 317 -2.07 15.17 11.90
C LEU A 317 -0.80 15.97 12.20
N GLY A 318 0.38 15.36 12.01
CA GLY A 318 1.68 16.01 12.07
C GLY A 318 1.81 17.15 11.05
N VAL A 319 1.38 16.93 9.80
CA VAL A 319 1.29 17.98 8.78
C VAL A 319 0.27 19.05 9.19
N MET A 320 -0.90 18.64 9.67
CA MET A 320 -1.97 19.56 10.03
C MET A 320 -1.54 20.54 11.14
N TYR A 321 -0.85 20.04 12.17
CA TYR A 321 -0.47 20.83 13.34
C TYR A 321 0.93 21.41 13.29
N GLY A 322 1.88 20.75 12.63
CA GLY A 322 3.30 21.06 12.66
C GLY A 322 4.06 20.26 13.72
N TYR A 323 5.34 19.99 13.47
CA TYR A 323 6.26 19.26 14.34
C TYR A 323 6.27 19.82 15.76
N ASP A 324 6.36 21.15 15.91
CA ASP A 324 6.43 21.83 17.21
C ASP A 324 5.16 21.65 18.07
N LYS A 325 4.04 21.19 17.47
CA LYS A 325 2.76 20.97 18.16
C LYS A 325 2.44 19.50 18.42
N ILE A 326 3.28 18.56 17.98
CA ILE A 326 3.14 17.16 18.39
C ILE A 326 3.36 17.08 19.91
N PRO A 327 2.49 16.41 20.68
CA PRO A 327 2.64 16.35 22.13
C PRO A 327 4.00 15.78 22.53
N SER A 328 4.65 16.39 23.52
CA SER A 328 6.02 16.02 23.93
C SER A 328 6.16 14.56 24.37
N PHE A 329 5.09 13.96 24.88
CA PHE A 329 5.00 12.52 25.16
C PHE A 329 5.39 11.67 23.94
N TRP A 330 4.90 12.05 22.75
CA TRP A 330 5.20 11.37 21.49
C TRP A 330 6.49 11.85 20.86
N LEU A 331 6.75 13.16 20.89
CA LEU A 331 7.88 13.73 20.17
C LEU A 331 9.24 13.46 20.82
N ASN A 332 9.32 13.44 22.15
CA ASN A 332 10.61 13.34 22.84
C ASN A 332 11.36 12.03 22.57
N PRO A 333 10.71 10.84 22.57
CA PRO A 333 11.38 9.59 22.21
C PRO A 333 11.92 9.56 20.78
N LEU A 334 11.33 10.31 19.84
CA LEU A 334 11.79 10.34 18.45
C LEU A 334 13.12 11.09 18.28
N LYS A 335 13.31 12.20 19.03
CA LYS A 335 14.44 13.12 18.86
C LYS A 335 15.82 12.46 18.94
N GLU A 336 15.95 11.38 19.70
CA GLU A 336 17.22 10.66 19.85
C GLU A 336 17.67 9.92 18.58
N VAL A 337 16.77 9.66 17.62
CA VAL A 337 17.08 8.92 16.38
C VAL A 337 16.97 9.74 15.10
N GLU A 338 16.63 11.04 15.17
CA GLU A 338 16.38 11.85 13.95
C GLU A 338 17.58 11.91 12.99
N ASP A 339 18.79 11.86 13.54
CA ASP A 339 20.04 11.86 12.79
C ASP A 339 20.55 10.45 12.43
N PHE A 340 19.87 9.39 12.88
CA PHE A 340 20.29 8.02 12.60
C PHE A 340 19.93 7.63 11.17
N THR A 341 20.83 6.86 10.54
CA THR A 341 20.59 6.38 9.17
C THR A 341 19.79 5.09 9.18
N PHE A 342 18.76 5.00 8.33
CA PHE A 342 17.99 3.77 8.13
C PHE A 342 18.88 2.66 7.56
N GLU A 343 18.63 1.41 7.97
CA GLU A 343 19.40 0.25 7.52
C GLU A 343 19.45 0.15 6.00
N GLY A 344 20.65 -0.04 5.43
CA GLY A 344 20.84 -0.18 3.99
C GLY A 344 20.77 1.14 3.19
N THR A 345 20.65 2.30 3.85
CA THR A 345 20.56 3.61 3.19
C THR A 345 21.54 4.62 3.79
N ASN A 346 21.68 5.78 3.14
CA ASN A 346 22.34 6.94 3.74
C ASN A 346 21.32 7.96 4.28
N MET A 347 20.03 7.61 4.31
CA MET A 347 18.93 8.50 4.67
C MET A 347 18.69 8.47 6.17
N SER A 348 18.36 9.65 6.72
CA SER A 348 17.88 9.84 8.08
C SER A 348 16.61 10.69 8.04
N LEU A 349 15.87 10.75 9.15
CA LEU A 349 14.73 11.66 9.24
C LEU A 349 15.14 13.11 9.01
N ALA A 350 16.25 13.56 9.61
CA ALA A 350 16.76 14.91 9.40
C ALA A 350 17.04 15.22 7.91
N LYS A 351 17.55 14.26 7.14
CA LYS A 351 17.75 14.40 5.69
C LYS A 351 16.43 14.42 4.94
N ALA A 352 15.51 13.50 5.25
CA ALA A 352 14.19 13.45 4.64
C ALA A 352 13.43 14.76 4.83
N TYR A 353 13.50 15.37 6.04
CA TYR A 353 12.88 16.67 6.32
C TYR A 353 13.35 17.75 5.36
N GLN A 354 14.67 17.85 5.17
CA GLN A 354 15.28 18.89 4.34
C GLN A 354 15.04 18.63 2.85
N MET A 355 15.23 17.39 2.38
CA MET A 355 15.03 17.02 0.98
C MET A 355 13.58 17.23 0.55
N SER A 356 12.60 16.77 1.34
CA SER A 356 11.19 17.00 1.04
C SER A 356 10.84 18.49 1.02
N PHE A 357 11.41 19.30 1.93
CA PHE A 357 11.22 20.75 1.93
C PHE A 357 11.79 21.42 0.67
N ASP A 358 12.98 21.03 0.24
CA ASP A 358 13.61 21.57 -0.95
C ASP A 358 12.85 21.16 -2.23
N GLN A 359 12.42 19.90 -2.30
CA GLN A 359 11.57 19.38 -3.37
C GLN A 359 10.21 20.09 -3.43
N ALA A 360 9.59 20.32 -2.27
CA ALA A 360 8.34 21.08 -2.18
C ALA A 360 8.50 22.49 -2.74
N LYS A 361 9.57 23.21 -2.37
CA LYS A 361 9.84 24.56 -2.91
C LYS A 361 10.06 24.54 -4.43
N GLN A 362 10.78 23.55 -4.95
CA GLN A 362 10.97 23.38 -6.39
C GLN A 362 9.63 23.12 -7.10
N LEU A 363 8.82 22.21 -6.57
CA LEU A 363 7.52 21.86 -7.16
C LEU A 363 6.54 23.03 -7.10
N ILE A 364 6.48 23.77 -5.99
CA ILE A 364 5.66 24.99 -5.84
C ILE A 364 5.98 26.01 -6.93
N VAL A 365 7.27 26.30 -7.19
CA VAL A 365 7.67 27.24 -8.25
C VAL A 365 7.28 26.70 -9.63
N LYS A 366 7.53 25.41 -9.87
CA LYS A 366 7.25 24.75 -11.15
C LYS A 366 5.76 24.78 -11.52
N THR A 367 4.87 24.78 -10.54
CA THR A 367 3.41 24.65 -10.74
C THR A 367 2.66 25.98 -10.67
N GLY A 368 3.40 27.10 -10.62
CA GLY A 368 2.86 28.47 -10.65
C GLY A 368 2.71 29.15 -9.29
N GLY A 369 3.19 28.53 -8.22
CA GLY A 369 3.36 29.18 -6.93
C GLY A 369 4.58 30.10 -6.86
N LYS A 370 4.78 30.72 -5.70
CA LYS A 370 5.90 31.64 -5.46
C LYS A 370 6.65 31.27 -4.20
N VAL A 371 7.96 31.38 -4.26
CA VAL A 371 8.87 31.22 -3.12
C VAL A 371 9.83 32.41 -3.15
N SER A 372 9.70 33.35 -2.22
CA SER A 372 10.53 34.56 -2.19
C SER A 372 10.60 35.18 -0.80
N GLY A 373 11.79 35.53 -0.34
CA GLY A 373 11.98 36.29 0.91
C GLY A 373 11.53 35.55 2.18
N GLY A 374 11.47 34.22 2.17
CA GLY A 374 10.95 33.40 3.26
C GLY A 374 9.43 33.24 3.28
N GLU A 375 8.74 33.75 2.26
CA GLU A 375 7.29 33.63 2.06
C GLU A 375 6.99 32.70 0.88
N ILE A 376 5.94 31.90 1.04
CA ILE A 376 5.48 30.89 0.10
C ILE A 376 4.01 31.14 -0.24
N GLU A 377 3.68 31.16 -1.53
CA GLU A 377 2.31 31.21 -2.03
C GLU A 377 2.04 29.98 -2.91
N ILE A 378 1.05 29.16 -2.52
CA ILE A 378 0.64 27.95 -3.26
C ILE A 378 -0.79 28.13 -3.77
N PRO A 379 -1.01 28.18 -5.09
CA PRO A 379 -2.34 28.16 -5.67
C PRO A 379 -2.99 26.80 -5.45
N ILE A 380 -4.08 26.74 -4.67
CA ILE A 380 -4.80 25.49 -4.44
C ILE A 380 -5.66 25.21 -5.66
N LYS A 381 -5.35 24.11 -6.34
CA LYS A 381 -6.09 23.62 -7.51
C LYS A 381 -6.92 22.40 -7.12
N LYS A 382 -8.10 22.28 -7.71
CA LYS A 382 -8.89 21.05 -7.65
C LYS A 382 -8.20 20.00 -8.54
N ALA A 383 -8.15 18.75 -8.09
CA ALA A 383 -7.74 17.62 -8.90
C ALA A 383 -8.94 16.99 -9.63
N ASP A 384 -8.67 16.40 -10.79
CA ASP A 384 -9.63 15.52 -11.45
C ASP A 384 -9.74 14.19 -10.69
N VAL A 385 -10.87 13.51 -10.88
CA VAL A 385 -11.05 12.14 -10.38
C VAL A 385 -10.12 11.22 -11.18
N LEU A 386 -9.40 10.34 -10.48
CA LEU A 386 -8.53 9.34 -11.10
C LEU A 386 -9.34 8.40 -12.03
N PRO A 387 -8.70 7.71 -12.98
CA PRO A 387 -9.35 6.66 -13.76
C PRO A 387 -9.87 5.52 -12.87
N LEU A 388 -10.99 4.90 -13.26
CA LEU A 388 -11.49 3.71 -12.58
C LEU A 388 -10.57 2.51 -12.83
N GLU A 389 -9.98 2.01 -11.77
CA GLU A 389 -9.31 0.73 -11.65
C GLU A 389 -10.00 -0.15 -10.61
N GLN A 390 -10.33 -1.39 -10.99
CA GLN A 390 -10.84 -2.40 -10.08
C GLN A 390 -10.13 -3.72 -10.42
N ASN A 391 -9.45 -4.30 -9.44
CA ASN A 391 -8.77 -5.58 -9.62
C ASN A 391 -9.75 -6.75 -9.39
N PHE A 392 -9.34 -7.94 -9.83
CA PHE A 392 -10.05 -9.21 -9.63
C PHE A 392 -11.50 -9.21 -10.14
N GLU A 393 -11.78 -8.42 -11.18
CA GLU A 393 -13.06 -8.47 -11.87
C GLU A 393 -13.33 -9.88 -12.41
N ASN A 394 -14.58 -10.34 -12.28
CA ASN A 394 -15.00 -11.70 -12.66
C ASN A 394 -14.11 -12.79 -12.05
N THR A 395 -13.55 -12.57 -10.86
CA THR A 395 -12.70 -13.53 -10.17
C THR A 395 -13.10 -13.57 -8.70
N TYR A 396 -13.84 -14.60 -8.32
CA TYR A 396 -14.37 -14.76 -6.96
C TYR A 396 -13.71 -15.96 -6.28
N PRO A 397 -13.21 -15.83 -5.03
CA PRO A 397 -12.62 -16.94 -4.32
C PRO A 397 -13.64 -18.07 -4.13
N LEU A 398 -13.27 -19.30 -4.50
CA LEU A 398 -14.08 -20.50 -4.31
C LEU A 398 -13.73 -21.22 -2.99
N TYR A 399 -12.47 -21.64 -2.84
CA TYR A 399 -11.96 -22.32 -1.65
C TYR A 399 -10.43 -22.31 -1.62
N ARG A 400 -9.87 -22.52 -0.43
CA ARG A 400 -8.45 -22.76 -0.18
C ARG A 400 -8.24 -24.24 0.12
N GLU A 401 -7.53 -24.93 -0.76
CA GLU A 401 -7.19 -26.34 -0.58
C GLU A 401 -5.79 -26.49 -0.01
N ARG A 402 -5.71 -27.17 1.11
CA ARG A 402 -4.45 -27.51 1.75
C ARG A 402 -3.81 -28.71 1.05
N LYS A 403 -2.63 -28.51 0.45
CA LYS A 403 -1.89 -29.57 -0.27
C LYS A 403 -0.80 -30.19 0.58
N ASP A 404 -0.09 -29.35 1.35
CA ASP A 404 0.97 -29.76 2.26
C ASP A 404 1.97 -30.79 1.68
N CYS A 405 2.43 -30.57 0.45
CA CYS A 405 3.35 -31.48 -0.23
C CYS A 405 4.66 -30.81 -0.69
N PHE A 406 5.56 -31.59 -1.29
CA PHE A 406 6.80 -31.09 -1.88
C PHE A 406 6.81 -31.40 -3.38
N LEU A 407 7.10 -30.39 -4.20
CA LEU A 407 7.43 -30.59 -5.61
C LEU A 407 8.89 -31.07 -5.70
N THR A 408 9.09 -32.29 -6.20
CA THR A 408 10.42 -32.91 -6.36
C THR A 408 10.79 -33.25 -7.80
N ASP A 409 9.82 -33.37 -8.70
CA ASP A 409 10.03 -33.49 -10.14
C ASP A 409 8.83 -32.88 -10.85
N THR A 410 7.66 -33.47 -10.62
CA THR A 410 6.38 -33.00 -11.14
C THR A 410 5.34 -32.86 -10.02
N PHE A 411 4.46 -31.88 -10.13
CA PHE A 411 3.26 -31.70 -9.28
C PHE A 411 2.09 -31.35 -10.17
N GLU A 412 0.94 -31.99 -9.98
CA GLU A 412 -0.24 -31.83 -10.83
C GLU A 412 -1.49 -31.69 -9.97
N PHE A 413 -2.46 -30.93 -10.46
CA PHE A 413 -3.78 -30.82 -9.85
C PHE A 413 -4.84 -30.47 -10.90
N ASP A 414 -6.06 -30.93 -10.63
CA ASP A 414 -7.26 -30.54 -11.37
C ASP A 414 -8.09 -29.58 -10.52
N PHE A 415 -8.77 -28.66 -11.17
CA PHE A 415 -9.79 -27.84 -10.52
C PHE A 415 -10.90 -27.47 -11.51
N ASN A 416 -12.05 -27.04 -10.98
CA ASN A 416 -13.13 -26.45 -11.75
C ASN A 416 -13.30 -25.00 -11.31
N GLY A 417 -13.11 -24.05 -12.23
CA GLY A 417 -13.12 -22.62 -11.96
C GLY A 417 -12.47 -21.82 -13.09
N ASN A 418 -12.08 -20.59 -12.80
CA ASN A 418 -11.46 -19.67 -13.76
C ASN A 418 -10.07 -19.16 -13.34
N GLY A 419 -9.55 -19.63 -12.22
CA GLY A 419 -8.22 -19.24 -11.77
C GLY A 419 -7.73 -20.03 -10.59
N PHE A 420 -6.42 -19.95 -10.37
CA PHE A 420 -5.75 -20.54 -9.23
C PHE A 420 -4.54 -19.70 -8.80
N VAL A 421 -4.18 -19.78 -7.53
CA VAL A 421 -2.91 -19.27 -6.99
C VAL A 421 -2.30 -20.31 -6.09
N ILE A 422 -1.02 -20.59 -6.30
CA ILE A 422 -0.26 -21.54 -5.47
C ILE A 422 0.44 -20.76 -4.36
N TRP A 423 0.10 -21.08 -3.10
CA TRP A 423 0.83 -20.59 -1.94
C TRP A 423 1.94 -21.58 -1.58
N GLY A 424 3.19 -21.12 -1.64
CA GLY A 424 4.35 -21.99 -1.44
C GLY A 424 5.65 -21.26 -1.65
N ASN A 425 6.76 -21.90 -1.29
CA ASN A 425 8.09 -21.27 -1.38
C ASN A 425 9.15 -22.30 -1.76
N ILE A 426 10.22 -21.84 -2.41
CA ILE A 426 11.44 -22.61 -2.51
C ILE A 426 12.14 -22.62 -1.14
N CYS A 427 12.68 -23.75 -0.72
CA CYS A 427 13.40 -23.90 0.55
C CYS A 427 14.78 -24.50 0.33
N CYS A 428 15.77 -23.95 1.04
CA CYS A 428 17.14 -24.47 1.11
C CYS A 428 17.21 -25.55 2.21
N THR A 429 17.72 -26.73 1.89
CA THR A 429 17.82 -27.87 2.83
C THR A 429 19.25 -28.11 3.33
N ARG A 430 20.17 -27.16 3.14
CA ARG A 430 21.55 -27.27 3.64
C ARG A 430 21.63 -27.28 5.17
N SER A 431 20.79 -26.48 5.82
CA SER A 431 20.82 -26.27 7.29
C SER A 431 19.57 -26.81 8.00
N ILE A 432 18.56 -27.26 7.24
CA ILE A 432 17.28 -27.75 7.76
C ILE A 432 16.80 -28.96 6.96
N THR A 433 16.05 -29.85 7.59
CA THR A 433 15.53 -31.06 6.93
C THR A 433 14.14 -30.83 6.33
N PRO A 434 13.73 -31.61 5.31
CA PRO A 434 12.35 -31.62 4.83
C PRO A 434 11.33 -31.88 5.94
N ASP A 435 11.64 -32.75 6.91
CA ASP A 435 10.77 -33.02 8.06
C ASP A 435 10.59 -31.79 8.96
N TYR A 436 11.65 -31.01 9.17
CA TYR A 436 11.56 -29.75 9.88
C TYR A 436 10.65 -28.78 9.14
N ILE A 437 10.86 -28.62 7.82
CA ILE A 437 10.03 -27.77 6.97
C ILE A 437 8.56 -28.22 7.05
N ASN A 438 8.27 -29.50 6.86
CA ASN A 438 6.91 -30.02 6.96
C ASN A 438 6.31 -29.70 8.34
N ARG A 439 7.02 -29.98 9.44
CA ARG A 439 6.52 -29.77 10.80
C ARG A 439 6.18 -28.32 11.11
N VAL A 440 6.96 -27.34 10.66
CA VAL A 440 6.63 -25.93 10.93
C VAL A 440 5.56 -25.44 9.97
N SER A 441 5.66 -25.78 8.67
CA SER A 441 4.74 -25.33 7.62
C SER A 441 3.29 -25.79 7.83
N THR A 442 3.09 -26.87 8.59
CA THR A 442 1.78 -27.45 8.87
C THR A 442 1.12 -26.96 10.16
N ARG A 443 1.80 -26.13 10.97
CA ARG A 443 1.26 -25.65 12.25
C ARG A 443 0.20 -24.57 12.11
N HIS A 444 0.35 -23.71 11.11
CA HIS A 444 -0.56 -22.58 10.88
C HIS A 444 -0.90 -22.52 9.40
N ILE A 445 -2.17 -22.32 9.07
CA ILE A 445 -2.63 -22.12 7.68
C ILE A 445 -2.34 -20.67 7.32
N GLY A 446 -1.83 -20.41 6.11
CA GLY A 446 -1.53 -19.06 5.62
C GLY A 446 -0.31 -18.38 6.23
N SER A 447 0.36 -18.99 7.21
CA SER A 447 1.63 -18.44 7.67
C SER A 447 2.69 -18.54 6.58
N GLU A 448 3.44 -17.45 6.37
CA GLU A 448 4.69 -17.38 5.61
C GLU A 448 5.81 -18.10 6.37
N VAL A 449 5.59 -19.37 6.72
CA VAL A 449 6.47 -20.09 7.66
C VAL A 449 7.92 -20.04 7.19
N PHE A 450 8.11 -19.89 5.88
CA PHE A 450 9.39 -19.93 5.23
C PHE A 450 9.48 -18.93 4.09
N GLY A 451 9.60 -17.64 4.43
CA GLY A 451 10.47 -16.73 3.68
C GLY A 451 11.95 -17.15 3.78
N LEU A 452 12.26 -18.46 3.70
CA LEU A 452 13.58 -19.10 3.82
C LEU A 452 14.51 -18.80 2.64
N ALA A 453 14.25 -17.69 1.97
CA ALA A 453 15.13 -17.21 0.94
C ALA A 453 16.45 -16.81 1.63
N GLU A 454 17.52 -17.46 1.21
CA GLU A 454 18.86 -17.24 1.73
C GLU A 454 19.36 -15.86 1.26
N PRO A 455 20.10 -15.09 2.07
CA PRO A 455 20.51 -13.73 1.68
C PRO A 455 21.30 -13.66 0.37
N ASN A 456 22.13 -14.67 0.09
CA ASN A 456 23.14 -14.63 -0.98
C ASN A 456 23.18 -15.91 -1.84
N ASP A 457 22.13 -16.74 -1.82
CA ASP A 457 22.14 -17.98 -2.61
C ASP A 457 21.77 -17.71 -4.08
N PRO A 458 22.68 -17.94 -5.04
CA PRO A 458 22.46 -17.60 -6.44
C PRO A 458 21.57 -18.61 -7.18
N TYR A 459 21.09 -19.67 -6.52
CA TYR A 459 20.27 -20.67 -7.18
C TYR A 459 18.89 -20.12 -7.54
N VAL A 460 18.49 -20.38 -8.80
CA VAL A 460 17.16 -20.09 -9.32
C VAL A 460 16.56 -21.39 -9.84
N ALA A 461 15.48 -21.86 -9.21
CA ALA A 461 14.74 -22.99 -9.76
C ALA A 461 13.96 -22.55 -11.00
N LYS A 462 13.99 -23.37 -12.05
CA LYS A 462 13.21 -23.19 -13.28
C LYS A 462 12.09 -24.23 -13.30
N VAL A 463 10.85 -23.78 -13.31
CA VAL A 463 9.67 -24.65 -13.26
C VAL A 463 8.78 -24.34 -14.44
N GLU A 464 8.55 -25.31 -15.31
CA GLU A 464 7.54 -25.19 -16.36
C GLU A 464 6.15 -25.29 -15.75
N ILE A 465 5.26 -24.38 -16.14
CA ILE A 465 3.85 -24.38 -15.77
C ILE A 465 3.06 -24.70 -17.04
N TRP A 466 2.37 -25.84 -17.02
CA TRP A 466 1.52 -26.31 -18.11
C TRP A 466 0.07 -26.24 -17.68
N ILE A 467 -0.80 -25.75 -18.56
CA ILE A 467 -2.24 -25.63 -18.34
C ILE A 467 -2.93 -26.29 -19.53
N ASP A 468 -3.78 -27.28 -19.27
CA ASP A 468 -4.56 -28.02 -20.29
C ASP A 468 -3.69 -28.62 -21.42
N GLY A 469 -2.46 -29.00 -21.08
CA GLY A 469 -1.50 -29.60 -22.02
C GLY A 469 -0.65 -28.59 -22.81
N GLU A 470 -0.88 -27.29 -22.64
CA GLU A 470 -0.10 -26.21 -23.24
C GLU A 470 0.88 -25.61 -22.24
N LEU A 471 2.08 -25.25 -22.69
CA LEU A 471 3.07 -24.57 -21.84
C LEU A 471 2.65 -23.09 -21.69
N ASP A 472 2.30 -22.69 -20.48
CA ASP A 472 1.93 -21.31 -20.17
C ASP A 472 3.16 -20.43 -19.99
N HIS A 473 4.06 -20.80 -19.06
CA HIS A 473 5.34 -20.10 -18.85
C HIS A 473 6.37 -20.97 -18.12
N VAL A 474 7.61 -20.48 -18.05
CA VAL A 474 8.66 -21.02 -17.18
C VAL A 474 8.88 -20.06 -16.01
N ALA A 475 8.45 -20.45 -14.81
CA ALA A 475 8.65 -19.66 -13.60
C ALA A 475 10.10 -19.75 -13.12
N ALA A 476 10.72 -18.59 -12.88
CA ALA A 476 11.97 -18.48 -12.15
C ALA A 476 11.66 -18.29 -10.65
N LEU A 477 12.21 -19.17 -9.81
CA LEU A 477 12.06 -19.09 -8.35
C LEU A 477 13.45 -18.94 -7.71
N PRO A 478 13.95 -17.70 -7.56
CA PRO A 478 15.23 -17.43 -6.92
C PRO A 478 15.21 -17.79 -5.44
N MET A 479 16.29 -18.40 -4.95
CA MET A 479 16.51 -18.61 -3.52
C MET A 479 16.97 -17.33 -2.81
N ARG A 480 17.56 -16.38 -3.54
CA ARG A 480 18.01 -15.11 -2.95
C ARG A 480 16.83 -14.28 -2.47
N ASN A 481 16.86 -13.86 -1.20
CA ASN A 481 15.75 -13.14 -0.54
C ASN A 481 15.25 -11.91 -1.30
N THR A 482 16.16 -11.07 -1.77
CA THR A 482 15.82 -9.84 -2.52
C THR A 482 15.31 -10.13 -3.94
N ASP A 483 15.59 -11.30 -4.50
CA ASP A 483 15.21 -11.71 -5.85
C ASP A 483 13.97 -12.62 -5.88
N ARG A 484 13.46 -13.03 -4.72
CA ARG A 484 12.47 -14.09 -4.61
C ARG A 484 11.16 -13.74 -5.34
N LYS A 485 10.54 -14.77 -5.90
CA LYS A 485 9.15 -14.71 -6.36
C LYS A 485 8.24 -15.05 -5.17
N VAL A 486 7.14 -14.33 -4.98
CA VAL A 486 6.25 -14.50 -3.81
C VAL A 486 5.45 -15.82 -3.95
N GLU A 487 4.82 -16.05 -5.10
CA GLU A 487 4.11 -17.31 -5.41
C GLU A 487 4.83 -18.13 -6.48
N PRO A 488 4.84 -19.48 -6.37
CA PRO A 488 5.38 -20.34 -7.41
C PRO A 488 4.69 -20.13 -8.77
N ALA A 489 3.36 -20.12 -8.80
CA ALA A 489 2.55 -19.90 -10.01
C ALA A 489 1.11 -19.50 -9.68
N TRP A 490 0.48 -18.79 -10.61
CA TRP A 490 -0.94 -18.44 -10.59
C TRP A 490 -1.43 -18.19 -12.02
N LYS A 491 -2.75 -18.18 -12.19
CA LYS A 491 -3.43 -17.69 -13.40
C LYS A 491 -4.85 -17.28 -13.02
N TYR A 492 -5.32 -16.17 -13.57
CA TYR A 492 -6.70 -15.68 -13.44
C TYR A 492 -7.34 -15.55 -14.83
N LEU A 493 -8.66 -15.33 -14.86
CA LEU A 493 -9.43 -15.10 -16.09
C LEU A 493 -9.28 -16.22 -17.13
N MET A 494 -9.06 -17.45 -16.66
CA MET A 494 -9.22 -18.64 -17.49
C MET A 494 -10.69 -18.81 -17.84
N LYS A 495 -10.99 -19.58 -18.88
CA LYS A 495 -12.40 -19.89 -19.20
C LYS A 495 -13.00 -20.76 -18.10
N GLU A 496 -14.07 -20.32 -17.43
CA GLU A 496 -14.74 -21.13 -16.40
C GLU A 496 -14.95 -22.58 -16.84
N GLY A 497 -14.37 -23.53 -16.09
CA GLY A 497 -14.51 -24.95 -16.35
C GLY A 497 -13.43 -25.80 -15.69
N ARG A 498 -13.37 -27.07 -16.10
CA ARG A 498 -12.35 -28.00 -15.62
C ARG A 498 -11.02 -27.73 -16.30
N HIS A 499 -9.98 -27.57 -15.49
CA HIS A 499 -8.61 -27.38 -15.93
C HIS A 499 -7.67 -28.38 -15.27
N HIS A 500 -6.59 -28.71 -16.00
CA HIS A 500 -5.48 -29.52 -15.50
C HIS A 500 -4.21 -28.67 -15.49
N VAL A 501 -3.55 -28.57 -14.34
CA VAL A 501 -2.31 -27.81 -14.17
C VAL A 501 -1.18 -28.75 -13.79
N LYS A 502 -0.02 -28.57 -14.43
CA LYS A 502 1.19 -29.35 -14.19
C LYS A 502 2.41 -28.43 -14.02
N MET A 503 3.11 -28.62 -12.90
CA MET A 503 4.41 -28.00 -12.63
C MET A 503 5.52 -29.01 -12.86
N LYS A 504 6.57 -28.67 -13.61
CA LYS A 504 7.73 -29.54 -13.86
C LYS A 504 9.06 -28.83 -13.59
N TRP A 505 9.86 -29.36 -12.68
CA TRP A 505 11.11 -28.75 -12.24
C TRP A 505 12.29 -29.15 -13.12
N LEU A 506 12.84 -28.20 -13.90
CA LEU A 506 13.82 -28.48 -14.95
C LEU A 506 15.26 -28.66 -14.47
N ASN A 507 15.67 -27.95 -13.41
CA ASN A 507 17.07 -27.83 -13.01
C ASN A 507 17.31 -28.18 -11.53
N ARG A 508 16.54 -29.14 -11.02
CA ARG A 508 16.55 -29.51 -9.61
C ARG A 508 17.96 -29.84 -9.10
N LYS A 509 18.26 -29.32 -7.91
CA LYS A 509 19.42 -29.67 -7.10
C LYS A 509 18.97 -30.31 -5.78
N LYS A 510 19.79 -31.22 -5.23
CA LYS A 510 19.47 -32.00 -4.02
C LYS A 510 19.25 -31.14 -2.77
N ASP A 511 19.89 -29.97 -2.70
CA ASP A 511 19.90 -29.08 -1.53
C ASP A 511 18.69 -28.11 -1.52
N TYR A 512 17.70 -28.34 -2.40
CA TYR A 512 16.55 -27.47 -2.56
C TYR A 512 15.28 -28.30 -2.73
N ILE A 513 14.19 -27.80 -2.17
CA ILE A 513 12.83 -28.31 -2.36
C ILE A 513 11.88 -27.16 -2.64
N ILE A 514 10.74 -27.42 -3.29
CA ILE A 514 9.66 -26.45 -3.40
C ILE A 514 8.51 -26.96 -2.54
N ARG A 515 8.13 -26.18 -1.53
CA ARG A 515 6.99 -26.46 -0.66
C ARG A 515 5.72 -25.92 -1.31
N ILE A 516 4.70 -26.76 -1.43
CA ILE A 516 3.34 -26.35 -1.80
C ILE A 516 2.47 -26.48 -0.56
N ASN A 517 2.06 -25.35 0.00
CA ASN A 517 1.25 -25.29 1.21
C ASN A 517 -0.23 -25.43 0.84
N ASP A 518 -0.72 -24.46 0.08
CA ASP A 518 -2.12 -24.33 -0.27
C ASP A 518 -2.28 -23.94 -1.74
N ILE A 519 -3.47 -24.17 -2.28
CA ILE A 519 -3.90 -23.61 -3.56
C ILE A 519 -5.25 -22.94 -3.34
N MET A 520 -5.35 -21.67 -3.73
CA MET A 520 -6.61 -20.95 -3.78
C MET A 520 -7.18 -21.08 -5.19
N TYR A 521 -8.47 -21.35 -5.30
CA TYR A 521 -9.17 -21.46 -6.57
C TYR A 521 -10.24 -20.40 -6.68
N TYR A 522 -10.56 -20.02 -7.91
CA TYR A 522 -11.44 -18.91 -8.23
C TYR A 522 -12.48 -19.32 -9.29
N SER A 523 -13.59 -18.59 -9.35
CA SER A 523 -14.63 -18.72 -10.38
C SER A 523 -15.03 -17.36 -10.95
N GLU A 524 -15.56 -17.37 -12.17
CA GLU A 524 -16.27 -16.23 -12.75
C GLU A 524 -17.55 -15.86 -12.00
N LYS A 525 -18.05 -16.75 -11.13
CA LYS A 525 -19.29 -16.56 -10.38
C LYS A 525 -19.03 -16.61 -8.89
N LYS A 526 -19.71 -15.74 -8.15
CA LYS A 526 -19.75 -15.81 -6.70
C LYS A 526 -20.46 -17.10 -6.29
N GLU A 527 -19.72 -17.99 -5.63
CA GLU A 527 -20.29 -19.22 -5.07
C GLU A 527 -21.14 -18.88 -3.84
N HIS A 528 -22.32 -19.50 -3.77
CA HIS A 528 -23.26 -19.31 -2.67
C HIS A 528 -23.47 -20.59 -1.86
N ASP A 529 -22.94 -21.72 -2.33
CA ASP A 529 -22.90 -22.94 -1.53
C ASP A 529 -22.03 -22.71 -0.28
N ARG A 530 -22.57 -23.13 0.86
CA ARG A 530 -21.89 -23.04 2.16
C ARG A 530 -20.82 -24.13 2.31
N PHE A 531 -20.84 -25.13 1.43
CA PHE A 531 -19.91 -26.24 1.43
C PHE A 531 -19.32 -26.42 0.04
N TYR A 532 -18.01 -26.54 -0.05
CA TYR A 532 -17.33 -26.83 -1.32
C TYR A 532 -16.64 -28.19 -1.26
N PHE A 533 -16.70 -28.93 -2.36
CA PHE A 533 -15.91 -30.13 -2.59
C PHE A 533 -15.38 -30.07 -4.03
N ASN A 534 -14.06 -30.20 -4.21
CA ASN A 534 -13.46 -30.31 -5.55
C ASN A 534 -13.92 -31.64 -6.16
N LYS A 535 -14.88 -31.57 -7.09
CA LYS A 535 -15.56 -32.75 -7.66
C LYS A 535 -14.72 -33.49 -8.70
#